data_AF-A0A9D8N8N4-F1
#
_entry.id   AF-A0A9D8N8N4-F1
#
_cell.length_a   1.000
_cell.length_b   1.000
_cell.length_c   1.000
_cell.angle_alpha   90.00
_cell.angle_beta   90.00
_cell.angle_gamma   90.00
#
_symmetry.space_group_name_H-M   'P 1'
#
loop_
_entity.id
_entity.type
_entity.pdbx_description
1 polymer ?
#
loop_
_entity_poly.entity_id
_entity_poly.type
_entity_poly.pdbx_seq_one_letter_code
_entity_poly.pdbx_strand_id
1 'polypeptide(L)'
;MRTPIFSALILSVLFLFSSCNKDWETAELAIPHYDGDTSDLRTIQDIIDVYTAAGGLDSICHRGDHFIVKATVVSSDEGGNLYKKMIVQDATGALEIPINRTGLQTTYPVGQTVFIDCQGLVVGNYHGVYQIGWIYQGAVGRIDANYLDLYLHKDGLPKDITPMITNITSPADINDGNVCKIVRIQNCHFAADAIGRPWAEETHTTSRAIETINGESLSAAGINLITYTSNYAKFRKLLVPDGIGDLTGILSVYTSGAKKNYQLLLCTTEDIHDFGAKTDIYPVLVNSQFNSDNTQWQEYNSYMIHRNVDTECEDWLVSPIIPIQTVGGAEFTVEEMFYKTGQVLQNYCFKVFYTTDNGSTWTELTPETRADDGQFHENKYTGLENVTQDFRIGFRFDGPCNDYWGIRKMHFYKTVPGTAQNH
;
A
#
# COMPACT_ATOMS: atom_id res chain seq x y z
N MET A 1 83.41 46.86 -22.33
CA MET A 1 82.68 47.14 -23.58
C MET A 1 81.23 46.69 -23.37
N ARG A 2 80.28 47.64 -23.41
CA ARG A 2 78.81 47.52 -23.58
C ARG A 2 77.96 46.65 -22.60
N THR A 3 77.02 47.33 -21.92
CA THR A 3 75.72 46.89 -21.32
C THR A 3 74.74 46.38 -22.42
N PRO A 4 73.53 45.77 -22.17
CA PRO A 4 72.63 45.96 -21.01
C PRO A 4 71.71 44.80 -20.50
N ILE A 5 71.19 45.02 -19.29
CA ILE A 5 69.85 44.77 -18.68
C ILE A 5 68.80 44.01 -19.54
N PHE A 6 68.16 42.98 -18.96
CA PHE A 6 66.72 42.69 -19.12
C PHE A 6 66.19 41.75 -18.00
N SER A 7 65.14 42.24 -17.29
CA SER A 7 63.99 41.54 -16.67
C SER A 7 64.18 40.37 -15.69
N ALA A 8 63.30 40.09 -14.73
CA ALA A 8 62.25 40.79 -13.99
C ALA A 8 61.70 39.73 -13.01
N LEU A 9 61.36 40.16 -11.79
CA LEU A 9 60.27 39.61 -10.98
C LEU A 9 60.30 38.11 -10.58
N ILE A 10 60.84 37.79 -9.40
CA ILE A 10 60.28 36.70 -8.57
C ILE A 10 60.02 37.24 -7.16
N LEU A 11 58.73 37.18 -6.86
CA LEU A 11 58.01 37.81 -5.77
C LEU A 11 58.22 37.06 -4.46
N SER A 12 58.50 37.82 -3.41
CA SER A 12 58.41 37.49 -2.00
C SER A 12 57.07 36.86 -1.61
N VAL A 13 57.04 35.72 -0.92
CA VAL A 13 56.16 35.43 0.25
C VAL A 13 56.74 34.23 1.02
N LEU A 14 57.48 34.51 2.09
CA LEU A 14 57.77 33.60 3.20
C LEU A 14 57.26 34.35 4.41
N PHE A 15 56.01 34.13 4.84
CA PHE A 15 55.54 34.41 6.21
C PHE A 15 54.06 34.00 6.37
N LEU A 16 53.82 33.23 7.44
CA LEU A 16 52.55 33.00 8.14
C LEU A 16 51.59 31.95 7.56
N PHE A 17 51.94 30.67 7.76
CA PHE A 17 50.91 29.66 8.09
C PHE A 17 50.46 29.89 9.53
N SER A 18 49.67 30.96 9.75
CA SER A 18 48.80 31.01 10.92
C SER A 18 47.63 30.10 10.59
N SER A 19 47.66 28.88 11.14
CA SER A 19 46.53 27.95 11.08
C SER A 19 45.33 28.65 11.68
N CYS A 20 44.42 29.10 10.80
CA CYS A 20 43.11 29.54 11.19
C CYS A 20 42.32 28.25 11.46
N ASN A 21 42.36 27.74 12.68
CA ASN A 21 41.34 26.82 13.16
C ASN A 21 40.04 27.62 13.16
N LYS A 22 39.32 27.59 12.04
CA LYS A 22 37.90 27.89 12.03
C LYS A 22 37.26 26.71 12.72
N ASP A 23 37.09 26.80 14.03
CA ASP A 23 36.13 25.99 14.75
C ASP A 23 34.76 26.36 14.18
N TRP A 24 34.34 25.60 13.17
CA TRP A 24 32.98 25.60 12.70
C TRP A 24 32.20 24.92 13.83
N GLU A 25 31.69 25.70 14.76
CA GLU A 25 30.68 25.19 15.68
C GLU A 25 29.54 24.68 14.79
N THR A 26 29.42 23.36 14.68
CA THR A 26 28.18 22.73 14.24
C THR A 26 27.09 23.32 15.10
N ALA A 27 26.22 24.13 14.51
CA ALA A 27 25.00 24.54 15.19
C ALA A 27 24.34 23.26 15.70
N GLU A 28 24.22 23.14 17.02
CA GLU A 28 23.53 22.01 17.62
C GLU A 28 22.15 21.94 16.97
N LEU A 29 21.79 20.74 16.49
CA LEU A 29 20.45 20.50 16.00
C LEU A 29 19.49 20.77 17.17
N ALA A 30 18.75 21.87 17.09
CA ALA A 30 17.71 22.20 18.04
C ALA A 30 16.57 21.18 17.85
N ILE A 31 16.62 20.10 18.63
CA ILE A 31 15.58 19.09 18.66
C ILE A 31 14.39 19.71 19.40
N PRO A 32 13.19 19.80 18.77
CA PRO A 32 12.00 20.27 19.46
C PRO A 32 11.74 19.45 20.71
N HIS A 33 11.33 20.09 21.79
CA HIS A 33 10.93 19.41 23.01
C HIS A 33 9.66 20.05 23.53
N TYR A 34 8.68 19.23 23.85
CA TYR A 34 7.46 19.69 24.53
C TYR A 34 7.65 19.59 26.04
N ASP A 35 7.56 20.74 26.72
CA ASP A 35 7.67 20.89 28.18
C ASP A 35 6.36 21.39 28.83
N GLY A 36 5.25 21.39 28.08
CA GLY A 36 3.93 21.75 28.58
C GLY A 36 3.32 20.70 29.51
N ASP A 37 2.18 21.05 30.11
CA ASP A 37 1.49 20.15 31.05
C ASP A 37 0.95 18.91 30.32
N THR A 38 1.30 17.72 30.81
CA THR A 38 0.81 16.42 30.33
C THR A 38 -0.01 15.68 31.39
N SER A 39 -0.49 16.37 32.42
CA SER A 39 -1.27 15.77 33.52
C SER A 39 -2.61 15.20 33.06
N ASP A 40 -3.25 15.82 32.06
CA ASP A 40 -4.44 15.33 31.36
C ASP A 40 -4.11 14.98 29.90
N LEU A 41 -3.26 13.97 29.72
CA LEU A 41 -2.93 13.42 28.40
C LEU A 41 -4.01 12.41 27.98
N ARG A 42 -4.67 12.69 26.86
CA ARG A 42 -5.72 11.86 26.27
C ARG A 42 -5.33 11.36 24.87
N THR A 43 -6.21 10.57 24.28
CA THR A 43 -6.04 9.95 22.96
C THR A 43 -6.92 10.62 21.91
N ILE A 44 -6.69 10.32 20.64
CA ILE A 44 -7.56 10.77 19.55
C ILE A 44 -8.98 10.22 19.70
N GLN A 45 -9.15 9.00 20.21
CA GLN A 45 -10.47 8.45 20.51
C GLN A 45 -11.24 9.32 21.52
N ASP A 46 -10.59 9.92 22.51
CA ASP A 46 -11.26 10.82 23.45
C ASP A 46 -11.82 12.07 22.75
N ILE A 47 -11.12 12.59 21.73
CA ILE A 47 -11.64 13.68 20.87
C ILE A 47 -12.88 13.22 20.10
N ILE A 48 -12.85 12.01 19.55
CA ILE A 48 -13.99 11.43 18.79
C ILE A 48 -15.20 11.18 19.71
N ASP A 49 -14.95 10.76 20.95
CA ASP A 49 -15.98 10.53 21.96
C ASP A 49 -16.65 11.84 22.39
N VAL A 50 -15.90 12.96 22.43
CA VAL A 50 -16.48 14.30 22.64
C VAL A 50 -17.56 14.59 21.58
N TYR A 51 -17.24 14.42 20.30
CA TYR A 51 -18.20 14.60 19.20
C TYR A 51 -19.41 13.66 19.34
N THR A 52 -19.13 12.37 19.58
CA THR A 52 -20.17 11.33 19.62
C THR A 52 -21.14 11.57 20.77
N ALA A 53 -20.65 11.96 21.94
CA ALA A 53 -21.47 12.30 23.10
C ALA A 53 -22.31 13.57 22.89
N ALA A 54 -21.82 14.54 22.10
CA ALA A 54 -22.58 15.75 21.77
C ALA A 54 -23.69 15.50 20.74
N GLY A 55 -23.54 14.45 19.92
CA GLY A 55 -24.42 14.18 18.77
C GLY A 55 -24.20 15.15 17.60
N GLY A 56 -23.07 15.85 17.54
CA GLY A 56 -22.77 16.85 16.52
C GLY A 56 -21.52 17.67 16.82
N LEU A 57 -21.32 18.76 16.06
CA LEU A 57 -20.22 19.70 16.27
C LEU A 57 -20.19 20.17 17.72
N ASP A 58 -19.03 20.06 18.37
CA ASP A 58 -18.90 20.46 19.77
C ASP A 58 -17.58 21.18 20.02
N SER A 59 -17.62 22.13 20.94
CA SER A 59 -16.42 22.83 21.40
C SER A 59 -15.88 22.14 22.62
N ILE A 60 -14.62 21.75 22.57
CA ILE A 60 -13.95 21.09 23.69
C ILE A 60 -13.95 22.01 24.92
N CYS A 61 -13.83 23.33 24.72
CA CYS A 61 -13.85 24.29 25.83
C CYS A 61 -15.21 24.49 26.52
N HIS A 62 -16.34 24.22 25.84
CA HIS A 62 -17.67 24.43 26.46
C HIS A 62 -17.99 23.37 27.53
N ARG A 63 -17.20 22.29 27.60
CA ARG A 63 -17.31 21.25 28.62
C ARG A 63 -16.49 21.54 29.89
N GLY A 64 -15.69 22.62 29.89
CA GLY A 64 -14.69 22.85 30.94
C GLY A 64 -13.48 21.92 30.83
N ASP A 65 -13.39 21.16 29.72
CA ASP A 65 -12.31 20.23 29.43
C ASP A 65 -11.11 20.98 28.83
N HIS A 66 -9.96 20.82 29.47
CA HIS A 66 -8.66 21.17 28.92
C HIS A 66 -7.80 19.91 29.01
N PHE A 67 -7.48 19.35 27.85
CA PHE A 67 -6.64 18.17 27.75
C PHE A 67 -5.74 18.29 26.54
N ILE A 68 -4.62 17.57 26.61
CA ILE A 68 -3.64 17.50 25.54
C ILE A 68 -3.73 16.13 24.88
N VAL A 69 -3.57 16.08 23.56
CA VAL A 69 -3.44 14.81 22.83
C VAL A 69 -2.06 14.71 22.19
N LYS A 70 -1.40 13.58 22.39
CA LYS A 70 -0.14 13.27 21.71
C LYS A 70 -0.42 12.40 20.49
N ALA A 71 0.01 12.84 19.31
CA ALA A 71 -0.18 12.12 18.06
C ALA A 71 1.05 12.22 17.15
N THR A 72 1.07 11.42 16.08
CA THR A 72 2.11 11.46 15.05
C THR A 72 1.51 11.94 13.74
N VAL A 73 2.20 12.85 13.07
CA VAL A 73 1.83 13.32 11.73
C VAL A 73 2.04 12.18 10.73
N VAL A 74 0.98 11.73 10.05
CA VAL A 74 1.04 10.65 9.06
C VAL A 74 0.87 11.15 7.62
N SER A 75 0.36 12.36 7.42
CA SER A 75 0.29 12.99 6.11
C SER A 75 0.11 14.51 6.18
N SER A 76 0.42 15.21 5.08
CA SER A 76 0.40 16.66 4.96
C SER A 76 0.02 17.12 3.55
N ASP A 77 0.11 18.42 3.26
CA ASP A 77 -0.22 19.01 1.96
C ASP A 77 0.89 18.90 0.90
N GLU A 78 1.97 18.16 1.17
CA GLU A 78 3.19 18.10 0.37
C GLU A 78 2.95 17.82 -1.12
N GLY A 79 2.20 16.78 -1.45
CA GLY A 79 1.92 16.43 -2.86
C GLY A 79 0.69 17.11 -3.45
N GLY A 80 0.02 17.99 -2.69
CA GLY A 80 -1.07 18.84 -3.16
C GLY A 80 -2.45 18.17 -3.22
N ASN A 81 -2.56 16.88 -2.87
CA ASN A 81 -3.86 16.22 -2.77
C ASN A 81 -4.62 16.60 -1.49
N LEU A 82 -3.90 16.71 -0.36
CA LEU A 82 -4.43 17.11 0.94
C LEU A 82 -4.24 18.61 1.18
N TYR A 83 -5.00 19.45 0.49
CA TYR A 83 -4.77 20.91 0.52
C TYR A 83 -5.08 21.57 1.87
N LYS A 84 -4.08 22.24 2.47
CA LYS A 84 -4.21 23.04 3.70
C LYS A 84 -4.74 22.22 4.90
N LYS A 85 -4.23 21.01 5.04
CA LYS A 85 -4.57 20.10 6.14
C LYS A 85 -3.46 19.11 6.40
N MET A 86 -3.45 18.60 7.63
CA MET A 86 -2.54 17.59 8.13
C MET A 86 -3.35 16.46 8.75
N ILE A 87 -2.88 15.23 8.63
CA ILE A 87 -3.49 14.07 9.28
C ILE A 87 -2.58 13.61 10.41
N VAL A 88 -3.18 13.40 11.58
CA VAL A 88 -2.48 12.89 12.76
C VAL A 88 -3.12 11.58 13.20
N GLN A 89 -2.31 10.68 13.73
CA GLN A 89 -2.72 9.36 14.16
C GLN A 89 -2.01 8.99 15.47
N ASP A 90 -2.71 8.26 16.34
CA ASP A 90 -2.18 7.59 17.51
C ASP A 90 -2.60 6.11 17.50
N ALA A 91 -2.46 5.41 18.63
CA ALA A 91 -2.85 4.01 18.73
C ALA A 91 -4.38 3.78 18.72
N THR A 92 -5.19 4.80 18.98
CA THR A 92 -6.65 4.67 19.13
C THR A 92 -7.39 5.17 17.90
N GLY A 93 -6.88 6.16 17.19
CA GLY A 93 -7.53 6.72 16.01
C GLY A 93 -6.66 7.66 15.18
N ALA A 94 -7.31 8.32 14.23
CA ALA A 94 -6.72 9.37 13.43
C ALA A 94 -7.76 10.46 13.15
N LEU A 95 -7.30 11.69 12.94
CA LEU A 95 -8.18 12.81 12.56
C LEU A 95 -7.46 13.81 11.66
N GLU A 96 -8.25 14.66 11.02
CA GLU A 96 -7.78 15.74 10.15
C GLU A 96 -7.70 17.07 10.90
N ILE A 97 -6.59 17.79 10.73
CA ILE A 97 -6.37 19.14 11.24
C ILE A 97 -6.28 20.11 10.06
N PRO A 98 -7.35 20.87 9.75
CA PRO A 98 -7.31 21.91 8.73
C PRO A 98 -6.52 23.13 9.23
N ILE A 99 -5.56 23.60 8.44
CA ILE A 99 -4.64 24.70 8.82
C ILE A 99 -4.58 25.71 7.67
N ASN A 100 -4.68 27.01 7.95
CA ASN A 100 -4.67 28.06 6.92
C ASN A 100 -3.26 28.40 6.42
N ARG A 101 -2.48 27.39 6.06
CA ARG A 101 -1.12 27.51 5.53
C ARG A 101 -0.82 26.36 4.59
N THR A 102 -0.01 26.64 3.57
CA THR A 102 0.56 25.62 2.69
C THR A 102 2.00 25.31 3.10
N GLY A 103 2.53 24.17 2.69
CA GLY A 103 3.90 23.77 3.00
C GLY A 103 4.03 23.25 4.43
N LEU A 104 3.02 22.54 4.93
CA LEU A 104 2.98 22.02 6.30
C LEU A 104 4.11 21.02 6.54
N GLN A 105 4.52 20.26 5.54
CA GLN A 105 5.61 19.29 5.62
C GLN A 105 6.95 19.89 6.08
N THR A 106 7.19 21.18 5.82
CA THR A 106 8.44 21.83 6.24
C THR A 106 8.47 22.11 7.74
N THR A 107 7.29 22.26 8.35
CA THR A 107 7.16 22.58 9.78
C THR A 107 6.84 21.33 10.58
N TYR A 108 5.95 20.49 10.04
CA TYR A 108 5.42 19.25 10.58
C TYR A 108 5.60 18.13 9.54
N PRO A 109 6.83 17.63 9.36
CA PRO A 109 7.08 16.51 8.44
C PRO A 109 6.37 15.24 8.92
N VAL A 110 6.11 14.32 7.99
CA VAL A 110 5.60 12.97 8.33
C VAL A 110 6.53 12.31 9.35
N GLY A 111 5.95 11.66 10.36
CA GLY A 111 6.67 11.10 11.50
C GLY A 111 6.88 12.05 12.67
N GLN A 112 6.61 13.35 12.52
CA GLN A 112 6.72 14.31 13.62
C GLN A 112 5.71 13.98 14.72
N THR A 113 6.20 13.82 15.94
CA THR A 113 5.33 13.78 17.12
C THR A 113 4.86 15.20 17.44
N VAL A 114 3.55 15.35 17.66
CA VAL A 114 2.91 16.61 18.02
C VAL A 114 2.04 16.42 19.27
N PHE A 115 2.07 17.42 20.15
CA PHE A 115 1.11 17.61 21.23
C PHE A 115 0.09 18.65 20.77
N ILE A 116 -1.18 18.28 20.89
CA ILE A 116 -2.32 19.07 20.46
C ILE A 116 -2.99 19.61 21.71
N ASP A 117 -2.90 20.91 21.95
CA ASP A 117 -3.73 21.59 22.93
C ASP A 117 -5.14 21.74 22.35
N CYS A 118 -6.07 20.99 22.93
CA CYS A 118 -7.45 20.94 22.47
C CYS A 118 -8.28 22.11 22.99
N GLN A 119 -7.74 22.97 23.86
CA GLN A 119 -8.47 24.06 24.49
C GLN A 119 -8.96 25.07 23.46
N GLY A 120 -10.27 25.25 23.36
CA GLY A 120 -10.87 26.23 22.44
C GLY A 120 -10.94 25.77 20.99
N LEU A 121 -10.54 24.53 20.69
CA LEU A 121 -10.82 23.88 19.42
C LEU A 121 -12.21 23.22 19.43
N VAL A 122 -12.79 23.09 18.25
CA VAL A 122 -14.02 22.34 18.01
C VAL A 122 -13.72 21.04 17.28
N VAL A 123 -14.45 19.99 17.63
CA VAL A 123 -14.45 18.71 16.94
C VAL A 123 -15.71 18.57 16.10
N GLY A 124 -15.56 18.05 14.90
CA GLY A 124 -16.68 17.80 14.00
C GLY A 124 -16.45 16.60 13.11
N ASN A 125 -17.47 16.28 12.32
CA ASN A 125 -17.44 15.22 11.34
C ASN A 125 -17.93 15.77 10.00
N TYR A 126 -17.12 15.61 8.96
CA TYR A 126 -17.46 16.00 7.60
C TYR A 126 -17.61 14.74 6.74
N HIS A 127 -18.85 14.32 6.50
CA HIS A 127 -19.19 13.16 5.67
C HIS A 127 -18.56 11.82 6.12
N GLY A 128 -18.21 11.69 7.39
CA GLY A 128 -17.56 10.52 8.00
C GLY A 128 -16.11 10.78 8.42
N VAL A 129 -15.50 11.89 8.01
CA VAL A 129 -14.13 12.28 8.38
C VAL A 129 -14.15 13.12 9.65
N TYR A 130 -13.51 12.66 10.72
CA TYR A 130 -13.34 13.44 11.96
C TYR A 130 -12.28 14.54 11.80
N GLN A 131 -12.61 15.73 12.28
CA GLN A 131 -11.78 16.92 12.17
C GLN A 131 -11.71 17.66 13.51
N ILE A 132 -10.57 18.28 13.80
CA ILE A 132 -10.41 19.22 14.92
C ILE A 132 -9.79 20.53 14.43
N GLY A 133 -10.36 21.66 14.82
CA GLY A 133 -9.91 22.96 14.36
C GLY A 133 -10.69 24.12 14.99
N TRP A 134 -10.75 25.25 14.30
CA TRP A 134 -11.53 26.40 14.77
C TRP A 134 -12.98 26.31 14.38
N ILE A 135 -13.86 27.02 15.10
CA ILE A 135 -15.23 27.18 14.64
C ILE A 135 -15.27 28.12 13.43
N TYR A 136 -15.88 27.68 12.34
CA TYR A 136 -16.11 28.51 11.16
C TYR A 136 -17.45 28.18 10.53
N GLN A 137 -18.37 29.16 10.52
CA GLN A 137 -19.69 29.04 9.90
C GLN A 137 -20.48 27.78 10.31
N GLY A 138 -20.40 27.37 11.58
CA GLY A 138 -21.12 26.20 12.09
C GLY A 138 -20.50 24.86 11.70
N ALA A 139 -19.22 24.84 11.31
CA ALA A 139 -18.45 23.62 11.06
C ALA A 139 -17.00 23.79 11.58
N VAL A 140 -16.21 22.72 11.48
CA VAL A 140 -14.77 22.79 11.71
C VAL A 140 -14.13 23.57 10.56
N GLY A 141 -13.40 24.61 10.93
CA GLY A 141 -12.64 25.49 10.06
C GLY A 141 -11.14 25.40 10.32
N ARG A 142 -10.39 26.02 9.43
CA ARG A 142 -8.93 26.05 9.49
C ARG A 142 -8.44 26.87 10.69
N ILE A 143 -7.47 26.33 11.42
CA ILE A 143 -6.69 27.10 12.39
C ILE A 143 -5.83 28.12 11.62
N ASP A 144 -5.83 29.38 12.03
CA ASP A 144 -4.94 30.39 11.45
C ASP A 144 -3.49 30.10 11.84
N ALA A 145 -2.60 30.10 10.85
CA ALA A 145 -1.22 29.70 11.03
C ALA A 145 -0.43 30.60 11.98
N ASN A 146 -0.87 31.85 12.21
CA ASN A 146 -0.25 32.76 13.17
C ASN A 146 -0.48 32.34 14.63
N TYR A 147 -1.46 31.48 14.88
CA TYR A 147 -1.84 30.99 16.20
C TYR A 147 -1.55 29.50 16.36
N LEU A 148 -0.91 28.87 15.37
CA LEU A 148 -0.71 27.43 15.36
C LEU A 148 0.14 26.95 16.55
N ASP A 149 1.11 27.76 16.97
CA ASP A 149 2.00 27.48 18.10
C ASP A 149 1.27 27.55 19.47
N LEU A 150 0.00 27.98 19.51
CA LEU A 150 -0.86 27.85 20.70
C LEU A 150 -1.50 26.47 20.81
N TYR A 151 -1.55 25.71 19.72
CA TYR A 151 -2.31 24.46 19.63
C TYR A 151 -1.46 23.26 19.27
N LEU A 152 -0.40 23.44 18.48
CA LEU A 152 0.45 22.35 18.01
C LEU A 152 1.89 22.58 18.46
N HIS A 153 2.38 21.65 19.27
CA HIS A 153 3.74 21.68 19.78
C HIS A 153 4.50 20.43 19.34
N LYS A 154 5.66 20.62 18.72
CA LYS A 154 6.49 19.51 18.24
C LYS A 154 7.33 18.94 19.38
N ASP A 155 7.52 17.63 19.37
CA ASP A 155 8.41 16.93 20.28
C ASP A 155 9.28 15.92 19.53
N GLY A 156 10.59 15.97 19.78
CA GLY A 156 11.58 15.12 19.15
C GLY A 156 11.72 15.29 17.64
N LEU A 157 12.58 14.44 17.07
CA LEU A 157 12.73 14.30 15.63
C LEU A 157 11.65 13.40 15.03
N PRO A 158 11.34 13.54 13.73
CA PRO A 158 10.40 12.67 13.04
C PRO A 158 10.82 11.19 13.09
N LYS A 159 9.84 10.31 13.27
CA LYS A 159 10.02 8.85 13.39
C LYS A 159 9.52 8.12 12.15
N ASP A 160 10.00 6.90 11.95
CA ASP A 160 9.44 6.00 10.95
C ASP A 160 7.98 5.67 11.31
N ILE A 161 7.07 5.90 10.35
CA ILE A 161 5.64 5.64 10.50
C ILE A 161 5.23 4.26 10.00
N THR A 162 6.16 3.45 9.46
CA THR A 162 5.88 2.09 8.97
C THR A 162 5.07 1.24 9.95
N PRO A 163 5.33 1.25 11.29
CA PRO A 163 4.53 0.49 12.25
C PRO A 163 3.08 0.97 12.41
N MET A 164 2.74 2.16 11.90
CA MET A 164 1.40 2.76 11.98
C MET A 164 0.54 2.46 10.76
N ILE A 165 1.12 1.88 9.70
CA ILE A 165 0.41 1.56 8.45
C ILE A 165 -0.49 0.36 8.68
N THR A 166 -1.80 0.57 8.55
CA THR A 166 -2.79 -0.53 8.56
C THR A 166 -2.84 -1.19 7.19
N ASN A 167 -2.52 -2.48 7.09
CA ASN A 167 -2.68 -3.23 5.85
C ASN A 167 -4.16 -3.55 5.62
N ILE A 168 -4.63 -3.27 4.40
CA ILE A 168 -5.96 -3.61 3.90
C ILE A 168 -5.76 -4.77 2.93
N THR A 169 -6.18 -5.95 3.36
CA THR A 169 -5.92 -7.22 2.66
C THR A 169 -7.18 -7.85 2.09
N SER A 170 -8.35 -7.35 2.48
CA SER A 170 -9.65 -7.78 2.00
C SER A 170 -10.64 -6.61 1.92
N PRO A 171 -11.76 -6.76 1.19
CA PRO A 171 -12.82 -5.76 1.19
C PRO A 171 -13.36 -5.42 2.60
N ALA A 172 -13.38 -6.38 3.54
CA ALA A 172 -13.90 -6.18 4.89
C ALA A 172 -13.02 -5.25 5.75
N ASP A 173 -11.74 -5.12 5.42
CA ASP A 173 -10.80 -4.22 6.11
C ASP A 173 -11.10 -2.74 5.77
N ILE A 174 -11.88 -2.47 4.73
CA ILE A 174 -12.34 -1.12 4.35
C ILE A 174 -13.59 -0.77 5.18
N ASN A 175 -13.36 -0.17 6.33
CA ASN A 175 -14.41 0.21 7.28
C ASN A 175 -14.12 1.55 7.97
N ASP A 176 -15.14 2.07 8.66
CA ASP A 176 -15.08 3.38 9.35
C ASP A 176 -13.98 3.45 10.41
N GLY A 177 -13.59 2.32 11.01
CA GLY A 177 -12.51 2.27 12.02
C GLY A 177 -11.12 2.56 11.45
N ASN A 178 -10.98 2.54 10.12
CA ASN A 178 -9.75 2.89 9.41
C ASN A 178 -9.78 4.27 8.76
N VAL A 179 -10.91 5.00 8.84
CA VAL A 179 -11.00 6.36 8.29
C VAL A 179 -10.01 7.29 9.03
N CYS A 180 -9.42 8.21 8.27
CA CYS A 180 -8.28 9.07 8.61
C CYS A 180 -6.95 8.35 8.85
N LYS A 181 -6.91 7.02 8.97
CA LYS A 181 -5.63 6.31 9.19
C LYS A 181 -4.82 6.23 7.91
N ILE A 182 -3.50 6.15 8.07
CA ILE A 182 -2.64 5.71 6.98
C ILE A 182 -2.82 4.21 6.78
N VAL A 183 -3.16 3.82 5.55
CA VAL A 183 -3.42 2.44 5.17
C VAL A 183 -2.57 2.05 3.97
N ARG A 184 -2.31 0.76 3.83
CA ARG A 184 -1.77 0.15 2.60
C ARG A 184 -2.78 -0.82 2.03
N ILE A 185 -3.38 -0.47 0.90
CA ILE A 185 -4.18 -1.38 0.09
C ILE A 185 -3.23 -2.34 -0.61
N GLN A 186 -3.34 -3.64 -0.33
CA GLN A 186 -2.46 -4.65 -0.93
C GLN A 186 -3.08 -5.27 -2.19
N ASN A 187 -2.26 -5.47 -3.21
CA ASN A 187 -2.63 -6.15 -4.45
C ASN A 187 -3.96 -5.65 -5.03
N CYS A 188 -4.10 -4.33 -5.17
CA CYS A 188 -5.28 -3.75 -5.78
C CYS A 188 -5.17 -3.64 -7.30
N HIS A 189 -6.32 -3.71 -7.96
CA HIS A 189 -6.45 -3.54 -9.41
C HIS A 189 -7.48 -2.45 -9.71
N PHE A 190 -7.15 -1.55 -10.61
CA PHE A 190 -8.04 -0.47 -11.04
C PHE A 190 -9.11 -0.97 -12.01
N ALA A 191 -10.26 -0.29 -12.02
CA ALA A 191 -11.26 -0.53 -13.04
C ALA A 191 -10.71 -0.20 -14.44
N ALA A 192 -11.15 -0.95 -15.46
CA ALA A 192 -10.65 -0.83 -16.82
C ALA A 192 -10.73 0.58 -17.43
N ASP A 193 -11.69 1.40 -17.02
CA ASP A 193 -11.87 2.78 -17.48
C ASP A 193 -10.95 3.80 -16.79
N ALA A 194 -10.34 3.43 -15.66
CA ALA A 194 -9.36 4.22 -14.94
C ALA A 194 -7.94 4.01 -15.48
N ILE A 195 -7.58 2.80 -15.90
CA ILE A 195 -6.23 2.44 -16.37
C ILE A 195 -5.80 3.32 -17.55
N GLY A 196 -4.56 3.81 -17.50
CA GLY A 196 -3.99 4.67 -18.55
C GLY A 196 -4.56 6.09 -18.60
N ARG A 197 -5.47 6.44 -17.68
CA ARG A 197 -5.98 7.82 -17.52
C ARG A 197 -5.13 8.59 -16.50
N PRO A 198 -5.09 9.93 -16.57
CA PRO A 198 -4.41 10.70 -15.52
C PRO A 198 -5.06 10.49 -14.15
N TRP A 199 -4.27 10.52 -13.08
CA TRP A 199 -4.80 10.47 -11.70
C TRP A 199 -5.84 11.55 -11.44
N ALA A 200 -5.65 12.76 -11.99
CA ALA A 200 -6.72 13.73 -12.09
C ALA A 200 -6.73 14.51 -13.40
N GLU A 201 -7.93 14.80 -13.87
CA GLU A 201 -8.17 15.67 -15.02
C GLU A 201 -7.69 17.10 -14.73
N GLU A 202 -7.42 17.87 -15.79
CA GLU A 202 -6.82 19.20 -15.66
C GLU A 202 -7.70 20.19 -14.87
N THR A 203 -9.01 20.09 -15.03
CA THR A 203 -9.96 21.12 -14.57
C THR A 203 -10.69 20.76 -13.29
N HIS A 204 -10.62 19.50 -12.83
CA HIS A 204 -11.35 19.07 -11.65
C HIS A 204 -10.71 17.88 -10.92
N THR A 205 -10.93 17.82 -9.61
CA THR A 205 -10.67 16.62 -8.80
C THR A 205 -11.35 15.41 -9.43
N THR A 206 -10.66 14.28 -9.43
CA THR A 206 -11.08 13.08 -10.17
C THR A 206 -11.05 11.86 -9.27
N SER A 207 -12.02 10.98 -9.50
CA SER A 207 -12.13 9.68 -8.85
C SER A 207 -11.68 8.59 -9.83
N ARG A 208 -10.87 7.64 -9.36
CA ARG A 208 -10.51 6.43 -10.13
C ARG A 208 -10.87 5.21 -9.30
N ALA A 209 -11.74 4.36 -9.83
CA ALA A 209 -12.28 3.22 -9.09
C ALA A 209 -11.23 2.10 -8.96
N ILE A 210 -11.16 1.52 -7.77
CA ILE A 210 -10.44 0.27 -7.51
C ILE A 210 -11.49 -0.84 -7.60
N GLU A 211 -11.23 -1.85 -8.41
CA GLU A 211 -12.18 -2.93 -8.68
C GLU A 211 -11.98 -4.13 -7.75
N THR A 212 -10.72 -4.50 -7.50
CA THR A 212 -10.38 -5.63 -6.64
C THR A 212 -9.24 -5.29 -5.67
N ILE A 213 -9.21 -6.06 -4.58
CA ILE A 213 -8.10 -6.15 -3.62
C ILE A 213 -7.84 -7.63 -3.42
N ASN A 214 -6.60 -8.09 -3.60
CA ASN A 214 -6.28 -9.52 -3.52
C ASN A 214 -7.25 -10.38 -4.34
N GLY A 215 -7.63 -9.90 -5.54
CA GLY A 215 -8.56 -10.57 -6.46
C GLY A 215 -10.03 -10.59 -6.04
N GLU A 216 -10.36 -10.15 -4.82
CA GLU A 216 -11.74 -10.06 -4.35
C GLU A 216 -12.42 -8.81 -4.92
N SER A 217 -13.62 -8.99 -5.48
CA SER A 217 -14.41 -7.88 -6.02
C SER A 217 -14.99 -7.01 -4.90
N LEU A 218 -14.64 -5.73 -4.91
CA LEU A 218 -15.17 -4.75 -3.96
C LEU A 218 -16.67 -4.55 -4.13
N SER A 219 -17.15 -4.48 -5.36
CA SER A 219 -18.57 -4.29 -5.66
C SER A 219 -19.42 -5.50 -5.24
N ALA A 220 -18.91 -6.72 -5.40
CA ALA A 220 -19.57 -7.93 -4.90
C ALA A 220 -19.66 -7.96 -3.36
N ALA A 221 -18.67 -7.39 -2.67
CA ALA A 221 -18.68 -7.19 -1.22
C ALA A 221 -19.54 -5.98 -0.77
N GLY A 222 -20.16 -5.25 -1.70
CA GLY A 222 -20.94 -4.04 -1.41
C GLY A 222 -20.09 -2.83 -0.99
N ILE A 223 -18.78 -2.85 -1.27
CA ILE A 223 -17.84 -1.78 -0.98
C ILE A 223 -17.56 -0.97 -2.25
N ASN A 224 -17.60 0.36 -2.13
CA ASN A 224 -17.10 1.26 -3.15
C ASN A 224 -15.82 1.94 -2.65
N LEU A 225 -14.68 1.65 -3.29
CA LEU A 225 -13.41 2.29 -3.04
C LEU A 225 -12.91 2.98 -4.31
N ILE A 226 -12.58 4.25 -4.18
CA ILE A 226 -11.94 5.04 -5.23
C ILE A 226 -10.61 5.59 -4.70
N THR A 227 -9.69 5.94 -5.59
CA THR A 227 -8.73 7.00 -5.30
C THR A 227 -9.37 8.34 -5.61
N TYR A 228 -9.11 9.35 -4.77
CA TYR A 228 -9.66 10.69 -4.95
C TYR A 228 -8.50 11.68 -5.03
N THR A 229 -8.26 12.21 -6.23
CA THR A 229 -7.08 13.01 -6.53
C THR A 229 -7.45 14.41 -6.99
N SER A 230 -6.94 15.42 -6.29
CA SER A 230 -7.06 16.84 -6.64
C SER A 230 -6.37 17.16 -7.96
N ASN A 231 -6.97 18.03 -8.77
CA ASN A 231 -6.30 18.59 -9.95
C ASN A 231 -5.17 19.59 -9.60
N TYR A 232 -4.94 19.85 -8.31
CA TYR A 232 -3.74 20.54 -7.83
C TYR A 232 -2.63 19.58 -7.39
N ALA A 233 -2.88 18.27 -7.37
CA ALA A 233 -1.86 17.29 -7.00
C ALA A 233 -0.69 17.32 -7.98
N LYS A 234 0.54 17.22 -7.45
CA LYS A 234 1.78 17.24 -8.24
C LYS A 234 1.85 16.06 -9.22
N PHE A 235 1.32 14.91 -8.81
CA PHE A 235 1.31 13.67 -9.58
C PHE A 235 0.08 13.49 -10.49
N ARG A 236 -0.83 14.48 -10.56
CA ARG A 236 -2.11 14.33 -11.27
C ARG A 236 -2.00 13.87 -12.73
N LYS A 237 -0.91 14.24 -13.41
CA LYS A 237 -0.67 13.96 -14.84
C LYS A 237 -0.09 12.57 -15.07
N LEU A 238 0.42 11.91 -14.03
CA LEU A 238 0.84 10.52 -14.14
C LEU A 238 -0.39 9.67 -14.47
N LEU A 239 -0.15 8.61 -15.23
CA LEU A 239 -1.21 7.70 -15.62
C LEU A 239 -1.44 6.69 -14.51
N VAL A 240 -2.70 6.37 -14.26
CA VAL A 240 -3.10 5.24 -13.43
C VAL A 240 -2.47 3.99 -14.03
N PRO A 241 -1.67 3.26 -13.26
CA PRO A 241 -0.97 2.09 -13.77
C PRO A 241 -1.93 0.95 -14.10
N ASP A 242 -1.50 0.10 -15.03
CA ASP A 242 -2.13 -1.19 -15.32
C ASP A 242 -1.54 -2.27 -14.40
N GLY A 243 -2.29 -3.36 -14.20
CA GLY A 243 -1.90 -4.50 -13.39
C GLY A 243 -2.17 -4.32 -11.89
N ILE A 244 -1.54 -5.17 -11.09
CA ILE A 244 -1.75 -5.29 -9.65
C ILE A 244 -0.57 -4.66 -8.93
N GLY A 245 -0.86 -3.86 -7.90
CA GLY A 245 0.16 -3.26 -7.04
C GLY A 245 -0.41 -2.86 -5.69
N ASP A 246 0.40 -2.19 -4.89
CA ASP A 246 0.01 -1.69 -3.57
C ASP A 246 -0.14 -0.17 -3.61
N LEU A 247 -1.08 0.35 -2.83
CA LEU A 247 -1.27 1.79 -2.64
C LEU A 247 -1.23 2.13 -1.17
N THR A 248 -0.36 3.05 -0.78
CA THR A 248 -0.36 3.65 0.56
C THR A 248 -1.04 5.00 0.55
N GLY A 249 -1.83 5.32 1.56
CA GLY A 249 -2.50 6.62 1.61
C GLY A 249 -3.42 6.77 2.80
N ILE A 250 -4.09 7.90 2.89
CA ILE A 250 -5.07 8.14 3.95
C ILE A 250 -6.43 7.61 3.50
N LEU A 251 -7.01 6.69 4.27
CA LEU A 251 -8.37 6.24 4.00
C LEU A 251 -9.34 7.34 4.45
N SER A 252 -10.20 7.77 3.55
CA SER A 252 -11.25 8.74 3.78
C SER A 252 -12.58 8.15 3.35
N VAL A 253 -13.66 8.87 3.61
CA VAL A 253 -15.01 8.45 3.25
C VAL A 253 -15.86 9.67 2.94
N TYR A 254 -16.74 9.53 1.94
CA TYR A 254 -17.79 10.48 1.64
C TYR A 254 -19.14 9.80 1.75
N THR A 255 -19.84 10.09 2.86
CA THR A 255 -21.17 9.57 3.15
C THR A 255 -22.25 10.57 2.74
N SER A 256 -23.19 10.15 1.89
CA SER A 256 -24.32 10.96 1.44
C SER A 256 -25.61 10.12 1.51
N GLY A 257 -26.43 10.37 2.53
CA GLY A 257 -27.58 9.51 2.85
C GLY A 257 -27.10 8.11 3.20
N ALA A 258 -27.70 7.08 2.57
CA ALA A 258 -27.28 5.69 2.76
C ALA A 258 -26.04 5.29 1.92
N LYS A 259 -25.58 6.15 0.99
CA LYS A 259 -24.43 5.85 0.13
C LYS A 259 -23.13 6.22 0.83
N LYS A 260 -22.20 5.28 0.87
CA LYS A 260 -20.86 5.45 1.42
C LYS A 260 -19.84 5.15 0.33
N ASN A 261 -18.97 6.12 0.03
CA ASN A 261 -17.85 5.93 -0.89
C ASN A 261 -16.57 6.10 -0.11
N TYR A 262 -15.79 5.03 0.03
CA TYR A 262 -14.45 5.13 0.59
C TYR A 262 -13.50 5.73 -0.46
N GLN A 263 -12.55 6.51 0.02
CA GLN A 263 -11.66 7.29 -0.81
C GLN A 263 -10.24 7.13 -0.29
N LEU A 264 -9.33 6.61 -1.10
CA LEU A 264 -7.91 6.63 -0.79
C LEU A 264 -7.31 7.95 -1.27
N LEU A 265 -6.73 8.70 -0.34
CA LEU A 265 -6.03 9.95 -0.61
C LEU A 265 -4.54 9.68 -0.62
N LEU A 266 -3.98 9.52 -1.82
CA LEU A 266 -2.53 9.45 -2.01
C LEU A 266 -1.92 10.83 -1.73
N CYS A 267 -0.84 10.86 -0.96
CA CYS A 267 -0.10 12.07 -0.67
C CYS A 267 0.88 12.40 -1.79
N THR A 268 1.72 11.46 -2.21
CA THR A 268 2.78 11.65 -3.21
C THR A 268 2.85 10.47 -4.20
N THR A 269 3.86 10.45 -5.06
CA THR A 269 4.12 9.30 -5.95
C THR A 269 4.75 8.12 -5.22
N GLU A 270 5.35 8.34 -4.05
CA GLU A 270 5.97 7.27 -3.26
C GLU A 270 4.93 6.32 -2.66
N ASP A 271 3.67 6.74 -2.67
CA ASP A 271 2.51 5.96 -2.24
C ASP A 271 2.05 4.91 -3.25
N ILE A 272 2.63 4.89 -4.45
CA ILE A 272 2.30 3.96 -5.53
C ILE A 272 3.40 2.91 -5.63
N HIS A 273 3.08 1.66 -5.34
CA HIS A 273 4.06 0.60 -5.19
C HIS A 273 3.78 -0.56 -6.14
N ASP A 274 4.85 -1.07 -6.77
CA ASP A 274 4.89 -2.39 -7.38
C ASP A 274 3.79 -2.71 -8.42
N PHE A 275 3.24 -1.67 -9.06
CA PHE A 275 2.27 -1.88 -10.13
C PHE A 275 2.95 -2.43 -11.38
N GLY A 276 2.49 -3.61 -11.77
CA GLY A 276 2.84 -4.27 -13.01
C GLY A 276 1.96 -5.50 -13.20
N ALA A 277 2.20 -6.27 -14.24
CA ALA A 277 1.54 -7.56 -14.43
C ALA A 277 2.06 -8.59 -13.41
N LYS A 278 1.76 -8.42 -12.12
CA LYS A 278 1.50 -9.58 -11.28
C LYS A 278 0.18 -10.14 -11.79
N THR A 279 0.26 -11.11 -12.69
CA THR A 279 -0.95 -11.84 -13.07
C THR A 279 -1.12 -12.93 -12.03
N ASP A 280 -1.80 -12.62 -10.93
CA ASP A 280 -2.34 -13.66 -10.06
C ASP A 280 -3.44 -14.36 -10.87
N ILE A 281 -3.08 -15.44 -11.54
CA ILE A 281 -4.08 -16.32 -12.15
C ILE A 281 -4.56 -17.18 -10.99
N TYR A 282 -5.66 -16.76 -10.37
CA TYR A 282 -6.42 -17.67 -9.54
C TYR A 282 -6.72 -18.91 -10.37
N PRO A 283 -6.50 -20.13 -9.85
CA PRO A 283 -7.09 -21.29 -10.47
C PRO A 283 -8.61 -21.04 -10.49
N VAL A 284 -9.16 -20.74 -11.66
CA VAL A 284 -10.60 -20.84 -11.83
C VAL A 284 -10.91 -22.31 -11.64
N LEU A 285 -11.82 -22.57 -10.71
CA LEU A 285 -12.55 -23.82 -10.63
C LEU A 285 -13.20 -24.07 -11.99
N VAL A 286 -12.49 -24.77 -12.88
CA VAL A 286 -13.11 -25.37 -14.05
C VAL A 286 -13.84 -26.60 -13.50
N ASN A 287 -15.09 -26.38 -13.11
CA ASN A 287 -16.06 -27.45 -13.00
C ASN A 287 -16.35 -27.96 -14.43
N SER A 288 -15.38 -28.62 -15.06
CA SER A 288 -15.60 -29.37 -16.29
C SER A 288 -15.68 -30.84 -15.93
N GLN A 289 -16.91 -31.28 -15.68
CA GLN A 289 -17.40 -32.63 -15.94
C GLN A 289 -16.43 -33.77 -15.64
N PHE A 290 -16.55 -34.34 -14.43
CA PHE A 290 -16.09 -35.71 -14.22
C PHE A 290 -17.30 -36.63 -14.14
N ASN A 291 -17.24 -37.72 -14.90
CA ASN A 291 -18.17 -38.83 -14.79
C ASN A 291 -18.19 -39.36 -13.36
N SER A 292 -19.35 -39.87 -12.94
CA SER A 292 -19.83 -40.02 -11.57
C SER A 292 -19.04 -40.92 -10.60
N ASP A 293 -17.85 -41.41 -10.93
CA ASP A 293 -17.31 -42.59 -10.23
C ASP A 293 -15.92 -42.43 -9.60
N ASN A 294 -15.18 -41.33 -9.79
CA ASN A 294 -13.94 -41.07 -9.00
C ASN A 294 -13.35 -39.66 -9.21
N THR A 295 -13.45 -38.75 -8.23
CA THR A 295 -12.56 -37.57 -8.18
C THR A 295 -12.05 -37.37 -6.75
N GLN A 296 -10.74 -37.18 -6.62
CA GLN A 296 -10.06 -37.03 -5.33
C GLN A 296 -9.60 -35.59 -5.07
N TRP A 297 -9.74 -34.69 -6.05
CA TRP A 297 -9.62 -33.24 -5.87
C TRP A 297 -10.83 -32.67 -5.11
N GLN A 298 -10.56 -31.95 -4.03
CA GLN A 298 -11.56 -31.30 -3.19
C GLN A 298 -11.19 -29.83 -2.99
N GLU A 299 -12.18 -28.96 -3.03
CA GLU A 299 -12.01 -27.57 -2.59
C GLU A 299 -11.99 -27.53 -1.06
N TYR A 300 -11.02 -26.83 -0.49
CA TYR A 300 -10.90 -26.64 0.95
C TYR A 300 -10.53 -25.20 1.29
N ASN A 301 -11.50 -24.44 1.83
CA ASN A 301 -11.41 -23.01 2.13
C ASN A 301 -11.01 -22.14 0.93
N SER A 302 -9.71 -22.05 0.63
CA SER A 302 -9.12 -21.17 -0.38
C SER A 302 -8.09 -21.86 -1.28
N TYR A 303 -8.05 -23.20 -1.29
CA TYR A 303 -7.15 -24.00 -2.12
C TYR A 303 -7.81 -25.32 -2.56
N MET A 304 -7.26 -25.93 -3.60
CA MET A 304 -7.62 -27.27 -4.06
C MET A 304 -6.69 -28.31 -3.42
N ILE A 305 -7.22 -29.44 -2.97
CA ILE A 305 -6.43 -30.53 -2.41
C ILE A 305 -6.78 -31.86 -3.06
N HIS A 306 -5.77 -32.59 -3.52
CA HIS A 306 -5.92 -33.99 -3.90
C HIS A 306 -5.66 -34.90 -2.71
N ARG A 307 -6.54 -35.88 -2.48
CA ARG A 307 -6.41 -36.89 -1.40
C ARG A 307 -6.53 -38.29 -1.99
N ASN A 308 -5.42 -38.99 -2.19
CA ASN A 308 -5.48 -40.39 -2.59
C ASN A 308 -5.37 -41.34 -1.39
N VAL A 309 -6.16 -42.41 -1.47
CA VAL A 309 -6.15 -43.58 -0.60
C VAL A 309 -5.71 -44.78 -1.44
N ASP A 310 -4.40 -45.04 -1.46
CA ASP A 310 -3.73 -46.29 -1.92
C ASP A 310 -4.22 -46.97 -3.22
N THR A 311 -4.86 -46.24 -4.15
CA THR A 311 -5.37 -46.79 -5.41
C THR A 311 -4.73 -46.09 -6.60
N GLU A 312 -4.30 -46.85 -7.61
CA GLU A 312 -3.80 -46.26 -8.86
C GLU A 312 -4.90 -45.40 -9.49
N CYS A 313 -4.65 -44.10 -9.63
CA CYS A 313 -5.51 -43.17 -10.34
C CYS A 313 -4.68 -42.16 -11.14
N GLU A 314 -5.30 -41.67 -12.22
CA GLU A 314 -4.84 -40.50 -12.95
C GLU A 314 -5.94 -39.43 -12.83
N ASP A 315 -5.61 -38.27 -12.26
CA ASP A 315 -6.55 -37.17 -12.06
C ASP A 315 -5.91 -35.83 -12.46
N TRP A 316 -6.72 -34.89 -12.96
CA TRP A 316 -6.25 -33.63 -13.54
C TRP A 316 -7.05 -32.43 -13.03
N LEU A 317 -6.33 -31.42 -12.54
CA LEU A 317 -6.88 -30.08 -12.30
C LEU A 317 -6.36 -29.13 -13.37
N VAL A 318 -7.25 -28.48 -14.15
CA VAL A 318 -6.86 -27.68 -15.32
C VAL A 318 -7.31 -26.22 -15.19
N SER A 319 -6.42 -25.28 -15.47
CA SER A 319 -6.69 -23.84 -15.44
C SER A 319 -7.58 -23.38 -16.61
N PRO A 320 -8.13 -22.15 -16.55
CA PRO A 320 -8.57 -21.41 -17.72
C PRO A 320 -7.50 -21.27 -18.78
N ILE A 321 -7.93 -20.75 -19.93
CA ILE A 321 -7.03 -20.20 -20.94
C ILE A 321 -6.30 -18.99 -20.32
N ILE A 322 -4.98 -19.03 -20.42
CA ILE A 322 -4.03 -18.01 -20.00
C ILE A 322 -3.56 -17.30 -21.28
N PRO A 323 -3.88 -16.01 -21.46
CA PRO A 323 -3.48 -15.29 -22.65
C PRO A 323 -1.97 -15.07 -22.70
N ILE A 324 -1.28 -15.48 -23.77
CA ILE A 324 0.20 -15.38 -23.80
C ILE A 324 0.69 -13.93 -23.76
N GLN A 325 -0.11 -13.01 -24.28
CA GLN A 325 0.18 -11.58 -24.28
C GLN A 325 0.30 -10.97 -22.87
N THR A 326 -0.31 -11.59 -21.85
CA THR A 326 -0.26 -11.08 -20.46
C THR A 326 0.93 -11.62 -19.69
N VAL A 327 1.34 -12.87 -19.96
CA VAL A 327 2.37 -13.59 -19.19
C VAL A 327 3.66 -13.88 -19.96
N GLY A 328 3.74 -13.46 -21.24
CA GLY A 328 4.91 -13.70 -22.08
C GLY A 328 6.20 -13.16 -21.46
N GLY A 329 7.16 -14.06 -21.26
CA GLY A 329 8.45 -13.77 -20.63
C GLY A 329 8.42 -13.59 -19.11
N ALA A 330 7.33 -13.99 -18.45
CA ALA A 330 7.22 -13.99 -16.99
C ALA A 330 7.81 -15.28 -16.39
N GLU A 331 8.34 -15.18 -15.16
CA GLU A 331 8.64 -16.33 -14.32
C GLU A 331 7.33 -16.93 -13.80
N PHE A 332 7.20 -18.25 -13.82
CA PHE A 332 6.00 -18.95 -13.37
C PHE A 332 6.25 -19.65 -12.03
N THR A 333 5.41 -19.37 -11.05
CA THR A 333 5.44 -20.05 -9.75
C THR A 333 4.04 -20.48 -9.32
N VAL A 334 3.98 -21.44 -8.39
CA VAL A 334 2.73 -21.95 -7.83
C VAL A 334 2.88 -22.07 -6.32
N GLU A 335 1.91 -21.54 -5.55
CA GLU A 335 1.79 -21.84 -4.12
C GLU A 335 1.24 -23.26 -3.95
N GLU A 336 2.11 -24.17 -3.52
CA GLU A 336 1.78 -25.58 -3.33
C GLU A 336 2.18 -26.08 -1.95
N MET A 337 1.41 -27.05 -1.46
CA MET A 337 1.71 -27.77 -0.23
C MET A 337 1.84 -29.25 -0.56
N PHE A 338 2.99 -29.83 -0.23
CA PHE A 338 3.23 -31.26 -0.34
C PHE A 338 3.33 -31.87 1.05
N TYR A 339 2.51 -32.88 1.34
CA TYR A 339 2.62 -33.67 2.57
C TYR A 339 2.85 -35.13 2.23
N LYS A 340 3.99 -35.67 2.68
CA LYS A 340 4.39 -37.05 2.43
C LYS A 340 4.14 -37.95 3.63
N THR A 341 3.60 -39.15 3.39
CA THR A 341 3.50 -40.20 4.42
C THR A 341 4.65 -41.22 4.28
N GLY A 342 5.87 -40.78 4.61
CA GLY A 342 6.94 -41.68 5.06
C GLY A 342 7.58 -42.66 4.06
N GLN A 343 7.23 -42.67 2.76
CA GLN A 343 8.00 -43.41 1.75
C GLN A 343 8.71 -42.50 0.75
N VAL A 344 9.98 -42.82 0.49
CA VAL A 344 10.78 -42.18 -0.57
C VAL A 344 10.57 -42.97 -1.85
N LEU A 345 9.61 -42.55 -2.69
CA LEU A 345 9.53 -43.00 -4.07
C LEU A 345 10.07 -41.88 -4.96
N GLN A 346 11.14 -42.20 -5.71
CA GLN A 346 11.93 -41.25 -6.51
C GLN A 346 11.22 -40.68 -7.74
N ASN A 347 9.91 -40.86 -7.89
CA ASN A 347 9.11 -40.29 -8.96
C ASN A 347 7.85 -39.68 -8.35
N TYR A 348 7.82 -38.36 -8.23
CA TYR A 348 6.65 -37.66 -7.69
C TYR A 348 5.40 -37.97 -8.53
N CYS A 349 4.33 -38.40 -7.88
CA CYS A 349 3.01 -38.59 -8.48
C CYS A 349 2.37 -37.26 -8.92
N PHE A 350 2.95 -36.13 -8.54
CA PHE A 350 2.46 -34.78 -8.80
C PHE A 350 3.30 -34.08 -9.84
N LYS A 351 2.68 -33.78 -10.99
CA LYS A 351 3.35 -33.17 -12.14
C LYS A 351 2.53 -32.00 -12.67
N VAL A 352 3.23 -30.96 -13.10
CA VAL A 352 2.61 -29.78 -13.69
C VAL A 352 2.90 -29.79 -15.19
N PHE A 353 1.89 -29.48 -15.99
CA PHE A 353 1.94 -29.49 -17.44
C PHE A 353 1.37 -28.18 -17.98
N TYR A 354 1.66 -27.89 -19.24
CA TYR A 354 0.91 -26.93 -20.03
C TYR A 354 0.39 -27.53 -21.34
N THR A 355 -0.67 -26.94 -21.88
CA THR A 355 -1.25 -27.27 -23.19
C THR A 355 -1.58 -25.98 -23.94
N THR A 356 -1.36 -25.97 -25.25
CA THR A 356 -1.74 -24.87 -26.16
C THR A 356 -2.86 -25.26 -27.13
N ASP A 357 -3.33 -26.50 -27.06
CA ASP A 357 -4.30 -27.12 -27.98
C ASP A 357 -5.55 -27.63 -27.23
N ASN A 358 -5.90 -26.93 -26.15
CA ASN A 358 -7.05 -27.21 -25.29
C ASN A 358 -7.07 -28.65 -24.73
N GLY A 359 -5.91 -29.20 -24.39
CA GLY A 359 -5.75 -30.46 -23.69
C GLY A 359 -5.54 -31.68 -24.58
N SER A 360 -5.30 -31.51 -25.88
CA SER A 360 -5.01 -32.62 -26.79
C SER A 360 -3.57 -33.11 -26.63
N THR A 361 -2.65 -32.20 -26.32
CA THR A 361 -1.24 -32.48 -26.04
C THR A 361 -0.81 -31.73 -24.77
N TRP A 362 -0.12 -32.43 -23.87
CA TRP A 362 0.40 -31.88 -22.61
C TRP A 362 1.92 -31.97 -22.57
N THR A 363 2.57 -30.86 -22.23
CA THR A 363 4.03 -30.76 -22.09
C THR A 363 4.37 -30.51 -20.62
N GLU A 364 5.26 -31.32 -20.05
CA GLU A 364 5.62 -31.27 -18.62
C GLU A 364 6.49 -30.03 -18.31
N LEU A 365 6.17 -29.35 -17.21
CA LEU A 365 6.97 -28.26 -16.65
C LEU A 365 7.91 -28.81 -15.58
N THR A 366 9.11 -28.21 -15.48
CA THR A 366 10.16 -28.68 -14.56
C THR A 366 10.26 -27.77 -13.34
N PRO A 367 10.07 -28.28 -12.10
CA PRO A 367 10.24 -27.47 -10.90
C PRO A 367 11.72 -27.14 -10.66
N GLU A 368 12.03 -25.88 -10.35
CA GLU A 368 13.37 -25.44 -9.92
C GLU A 368 13.57 -25.65 -8.41
N THR A 369 12.53 -25.35 -7.62
CA THR A 369 12.50 -25.48 -6.16
C THR A 369 11.24 -26.22 -5.74
N ARG A 370 11.36 -27.10 -4.74
CA ARG A 370 10.21 -27.80 -4.18
C ARG A 370 10.44 -28.09 -2.69
N ALA A 371 9.60 -27.51 -1.83
CA ALA A 371 9.59 -27.78 -0.40
C ALA A 371 8.47 -28.78 -0.05
N ASP A 372 8.72 -29.73 0.85
CA ASP A 372 7.83 -30.84 1.19
C ASP A 372 7.59 -31.03 2.70
N ASP A 373 7.47 -29.93 3.43
CA ASP A 373 7.30 -29.88 4.89
C ASP A 373 5.83 -29.83 5.35
N GLY A 374 4.87 -30.02 4.43
CA GLY A 374 3.43 -29.89 4.73
C GLY A 374 2.95 -28.46 4.92
N GLN A 375 3.74 -27.45 4.57
CA GLN A 375 3.30 -26.05 4.47
C GLN A 375 3.19 -25.60 3.02
N PHE A 376 2.48 -24.49 2.80
CA PHE A 376 2.44 -23.85 1.48
C PHE A 376 3.74 -23.12 1.22
N HIS A 377 4.38 -23.46 0.11
CA HIS A 377 5.56 -22.78 -0.41
C HIS A 377 5.32 -22.37 -1.84
N GLU A 378 5.98 -21.29 -2.24
CA GLU A 378 5.99 -20.86 -3.63
C GLU A 378 7.07 -21.64 -4.40
N ASN A 379 6.65 -22.46 -5.34
CA ASN A 379 7.54 -23.31 -6.14
C ASN A 379 7.63 -22.77 -7.56
N LYS A 380 8.86 -22.56 -8.04
CA LYS A 380 9.12 -22.03 -9.37
C LYS A 380 9.22 -23.14 -10.41
N TYR A 381 8.70 -22.90 -11.61
CA TYR A 381 8.69 -23.84 -12.72
C TYR A 381 9.31 -23.22 -13.99
N THR A 382 9.99 -24.07 -14.77
CA THR A 382 10.57 -23.77 -16.09
C THR A 382 9.89 -24.58 -17.18
N GLY A 383 10.03 -24.14 -18.43
CA GLY A 383 9.46 -24.78 -19.62
C GLY A 383 8.39 -23.95 -20.34
N LEU A 384 8.07 -22.75 -19.83
CA LEU A 384 7.14 -21.82 -20.48
C LEU A 384 7.84 -20.78 -21.37
N GLU A 385 9.17 -20.79 -21.46
CA GLU A 385 9.96 -19.74 -22.12
C GLU A 385 9.70 -19.65 -23.63
N ASN A 386 9.26 -20.77 -24.23
CA ASN A 386 9.02 -20.90 -25.67
C ASN A 386 7.53 -20.91 -26.03
N VAL A 387 6.62 -20.66 -25.09
CA VAL A 387 5.18 -20.62 -25.38
C VAL A 387 4.85 -19.31 -26.09
N THR A 388 4.25 -19.40 -27.28
CA THR A 388 3.97 -18.24 -28.14
C THR A 388 2.47 -17.99 -28.39
N GLN A 389 1.60 -18.76 -27.75
CA GLN A 389 0.15 -18.67 -27.91
C GLN A 389 -0.54 -18.96 -26.56
N ASP A 390 -1.82 -18.62 -26.48
CA ASP A 390 -2.63 -18.88 -25.29
C ASP A 390 -2.58 -20.35 -24.89
N PHE A 391 -2.50 -20.60 -23.58
CA PHE A 391 -2.24 -21.92 -23.03
C PHE A 391 -3.05 -22.18 -21.76
N ARG A 392 -3.05 -23.41 -21.26
CA ARG A 392 -3.58 -23.77 -19.94
C ARG A 392 -2.50 -24.49 -19.14
N ILE A 393 -2.58 -24.41 -17.83
CA ILE A 393 -1.79 -25.24 -16.90
C ILE A 393 -2.65 -26.41 -16.43
N GLY A 394 -2.05 -27.59 -16.37
CA GLY A 394 -2.67 -28.82 -15.88
C GLY A 394 -1.84 -29.40 -14.75
N PHE A 395 -2.48 -29.70 -13.63
CA PHE A 395 -1.89 -30.37 -12.49
C PHE A 395 -2.35 -31.83 -12.53
N ARG A 396 -1.41 -32.72 -12.87
CA ARG A 396 -1.67 -34.14 -13.00
C ARG A 396 -1.20 -34.88 -11.76
N PHE A 397 -2.09 -35.71 -11.24
CA PHE A 397 -1.81 -36.74 -10.28
C PHE A 397 -1.72 -38.09 -11.01
N ASP A 398 -0.68 -38.89 -10.75
CA ASP A 398 -0.46 -40.20 -11.38
C ASP A 398 0.23 -41.17 -10.41
N GLY A 399 -0.50 -42.20 -9.96
CA GLY A 399 0.05 -43.37 -9.25
C GLY A 399 -0.51 -43.64 -7.85
N PRO A 400 -0.07 -44.74 -7.21
CA PRO A 400 -0.50 -45.09 -5.86
C PRO A 400 0.40 -44.38 -4.83
N CYS A 401 -0.04 -43.24 -4.29
CA CYS A 401 0.66 -42.58 -3.18
C CYS A 401 -0.32 -42.04 -2.13
N ASN A 402 0.00 -42.23 -0.84
CA ASN A 402 -0.73 -41.65 0.30
C ASN A 402 -0.30 -40.21 0.61
N ASP A 403 0.04 -39.45 -0.44
CA ASP A 403 0.55 -38.09 -0.34
C ASP A 403 -0.57 -37.08 -0.63
N TYR A 404 -0.46 -35.90 -0.04
CA TYR A 404 -1.39 -34.80 -0.27
C TYR A 404 -0.73 -33.71 -1.08
N TRP A 405 -1.49 -33.16 -2.02
CA TRP A 405 -1.08 -32.00 -2.81
C TRP A 405 -2.14 -30.92 -2.74
N GLY A 406 -1.78 -29.82 -2.07
CA GLY A 406 -2.56 -28.60 -2.03
C GLY A 406 -2.05 -27.62 -3.09
N ILE A 407 -2.97 -26.98 -3.82
CA ILE A 407 -2.67 -25.94 -4.82
C ILE A 407 -3.53 -24.73 -4.51
N ARG A 408 -2.89 -23.58 -4.27
CA ARG A 408 -3.59 -22.36 -3.84
C ARG A 408 -3.58 -21.26 -4.89
N LYS A 409 -2.42 -20.93 -5.47
CA LYS A 409 -2.27 -19.82 -6.43
C LYS A 409 -1.24 -20.12 -7.50
N MET A 410 -1.44 -19.57 -8.70
CA MET A 410 -0.44 -19.51 -9.76
C MET A 410 -0.01 -18.05 -9.94
N HIS A 411 1.29 -17.80 -9.92
CA HIS A 411 1.85 -16.47 -10.12
C HIS A 411 2.68 -16.43 -11.40
N PHE A 412 2.54 -15.34 -12.15
CA PHE A 412 3.40 -14.99 -13.28
C PHE A 412 4.08 -13.66 -12.99
N TYR A 413 5.39 -13.68 -12.73
CA TYR A 413 6.19 -12.50 -12.42
C TYR A 413 6.91 -11.97 -13.65
N LYS A 414 6.62 -10.74 -14.03
CA LYS A 414 7.39 -10.04 -15.06
C LYS A 414 8.28 -9.00 -14.43
N THR A 415 9.60 -9.14 -14.58
CA THR A 415 10.52 -8.06 -14.23
C THR A 415 10.37 -6.97 -15.29
N VAL A 416 9.76 -5.84 -14.93
CA VAL A 416 9.80 -4.65 -15.78
C VAL A 416 11.17 -4.00 -15.58
N PRO A 417 11.96 -3.74 -16.64
CA PRO A 417 13.15 -2.91 -16.51
C PRO A 417 12.72 -1.59 -15.91
N GLY A 418 13.25 -1.25 -14.73
CA GLY A 418 12.92 -0.01 -14.05
C GLY A 418 13.02 1.14 -15.04
N THR A 419 11.92 1.86 -15.23
CA THR A 419 11.96 3.14 -15.90
C THR A 419 12.92 3.99 -15.09
N ALA A 420 14.12 4.19 -15.64
CA ALA A 420 15.04 5.21 -15.16
C ALA A 420 14.23 6.52 -15.13
N GLN A 421 13.85 6.92 -13.92
CA GLN A 421 13.39 8.25 -13.62
C GLN A 421 14.55 9.15 -13.99
N ASN A 422 14.48 9.76 -15.18
CA ASN A 422 15.35 10.87 -15.49
C ASN A 422 14.93 12.01 -14.55
N HIS A 423 15.83 12.28 -13.60
CA HIS A 423 15.79 13.33 -12.59
C HIS A 423 15.45 14.72 -13.14
#